data_AF-A0A379S573-F1
#
_entry.id   AF-A0A379S573-F1
#
_cell.length_a   1.000
_cell.length_b   1.000
_cell.length_c   1.000
_cell.angle_alpha   90.00
_cell.angle_beta   90.00
_cell.angle_gamma   90.00
#
_symmetry.space_group_name_H-M   'P 1'
#
loop_
_entity.id
_entity.type
_entity.pdbx_description
1 polymer ?
#
loop_
_entity_poly.entity_id
_entity_poly.type
_entity_poly.pdbx_seq_one_letter_code
_entity_poly.pdbx_strand_id
1 'polypeptide(L)'
;MNSTLIDSLLARRQAVSPWTGLYFLQSLLINLALGYPFSLLYTAAFTCLLLLLWRYLPRGQKALLGICSLTAAFYFPFGQAYGAPNFNTLLALHSTNMEESSEILTIFPWYSYLTGLFIFTLGIIALRRKKEETRPRWNSLDSLCLLVSVAAFFVAPVQNLAWGGVFKIIDAGYPVFRFAKDVIVNNNEVIEEQHRMSQLSGIKDSWTVTAVKPRYHIYVVVIGESARRDAMGAFGGHWDNTPFRQSY
;
A
#
# COMPACT_ATOMS: atom_id res chain seq x y z
N MET A 1 -31.18 34.68 29.32
CA MET A 1 -30.19 34.00 28.46
C MET A 1 -30.98 33.12 27.51
N ASN A 2 -31.05 33.47 26.22
CA ASN A 2 -32.03 32.92 25.26
C ASN A 2 -31.81 31.43 24.99
N SER A 3 -32.81 30.61 25.34
CA SER A 3 -32.86 29.17 25.04
C SER A 3 -32.69 28.87 23.55
N THR A 4 -33.20 29.73 22.67
CA THR A 4 -33.08 29.61 21.21
C THR A 4 -31.64 29.67 20.71
N LEU A 5 -30.77 30.45 21.36
CA LEU A 5 -29.34 30.47 21.01
C LEU A 5 -28.65 29.18 21.47
N ILE A 6 -29.00 28.67 22.64
CA ILE A 6 -28.48 27.39 23.16
C ILE A 6 -28.95 26.23 22.25
N ASP A 7 -30.21 26.22 21.84
CA ASP A 7 -30.76 25.20 20.93
C ASP A 7 -30.13 25.29 19.53
N SER A 8 -29.87 26.50 19.02
CA SER A 8 -29.15 26.68 17.75
C SER A 8 -27.69 26.24 17.82
N LEU A 9 -27.03 26.46 18.96
CA LEU A 9 -25.65 26.02 19.21
C LEU A 9 -25.58 24.51 19.43
N LEU A 10 -26.57 23.91 20.10
CA LEU A 10 -26.70 22.46 20.28
C LEU A 10 -27.04 21.76 18.96
N ALA A 11 -27.89 22.36 18.11
CA ALA A 11 -28.15 21.89 16.75
C ALA A 11 -26.91 21.98 15.86
N ARG A 12 -26.09 23.05 16.00
CA ARG A 12 -24.76 23.15 15.37
C ARG A 12 -23.76 22.11 15.91
N ARG A 13 -23.84 21.78 17.19
CA ARG A 13 -23.00 20.73 17.82
C ARG A 13 -23.41 19.31 17.40
N GLN A 14 -24.65 19.12 16.94
CA GLN A 14 -25.14 17.91 16.27
C GLN A 14 -24.71 17.80 14.79
N ALA A 15 -24.16 18.86 14.18
CA ALA A 15 -23.91 18.88 12.74
C ALA A 15 -22.69 18.03 12.29
N VAL A 16 -21.81 17.63 13.20
CA VAL A 16 -20.68 16.74 12.89
C VAL A 16 -20.71 15.57 13.86
N SER A 17 -21.29 14.45 13.41
CA SER A 17 -21.29 13.22 14.21
C SER A 17 -19.85 12.80 14.53
N PRO A 18 -19.51 12.35 15.74
CA PRO A 18 -18.15 11.90 16.07
C PRO A 18 -17.63 10.81 15.10
N TRP A 19 -18.55 10.06 14.49
CA TRP A 19 -18.27 9.04 13.48
C TRP A 19 -17.69 9.58 12.17
N THR A 20 -18.00 10.82 11.76
CA THR A 20 -17.42 11.40 10.54
C THR A 20 -15.94 11.68 10.75
N GLY A 21 -15.56 12.23 11.91
CA GLY A 21 -14.17 12.42 12.30
C GLY A 21 -13.42 11.08 12.40
N LEU A 22 -14.06 10.06 12.98
CA LEU A 22 -13.49 8.72 13.06
C LEU A 22 -13.25 8.10 11.68
N TYR A 23 -14.22 8.17 10.76
CA TYR A 23 -14.01 7.65 9.41
C TYR A 23 -13.01 8.46 8.61
N PHE A 24 -12.91 9.77 8.84
CA PHE A 24 -11.89 10.59 8.22
C PHE A 24 -10.49 10.20 8.69
N LEU A 25 -10.29 10.07 10.00
CA LEU A 25 -9.03 9.61 10.57
C LEU A 25 -8.69 8.19 10.08
N GLN A 26 -9.66 7.28 10.06
CA GLN A 26 -9.44 5.92 9.59
C GLN A 26 -9.08 5.90 8.09
N SER A 27 -9.75 6.71 7.28
CA SER A 27 -9.44 6.84 5.84
C SER A 27 -8.03 7.38 5.61
N LEU A 28 -7.63 8.38 6.40
CA LEU A 28 -6.30 8.96 6.35
C LEU A 28 -5.23 7.91 6.67
N LEU A 29 -5.41 7.21 7.79
CA LEU A 29 -4.47 6.21 8.25
C LEU A 29 -4.37 5.02 7.28
N ILE A 30 -5.49 4.55 6.73
CA ILE A 30 -5.50 3.50 5.71
C ILE A 30 -4.70 3.97 4.48
N ASN A 31 -4.97 5.17 3.97
CA ASN A 31 -4.28 5.68 2.77
C ASN A 31 -2.75 5.78 2.99
N LEU A 32 -2.33 6.25 4.17
CA LEU A 32 -0.91 6.31 4.54
C LEU A 32 -0.28 4.93 4.72
N ALA A 33 -1.02 3.98 5.31
CA ALA A 33 -0.54 2.62 5.55
C ALA A 33 -0.24 1.87 4.25
N LEU A 34 -1.01 2.11 3.19
CA LEU A 34 -0.88 1.45 1.89
C LEU A 34 0.35 1.92 1.08
N GLY A 35 1.19 2.81 1.63
CA GLY A 35 2.46 3.21 1.00
C GLY A 35 2.32 4.24 -0.13
N TYR A 36 1.16 4.88 -0.26
CA TYR A 36 0.91 5.93 -1.26
C TYR A 36 1.16 7.33 -0.67
N PRO A 37 1.47 8.32 -1.52
CA PRO A 37 1.65 9.70 -1.06
C PRO A 37 0.35 10.24 -0.45
N PHE A 38 0.52 11.08 0.57
CA PHE A 38 -0.59 11.73 1.24
C PHE A 38 -1.46 12.53 0.26
N SER A 39 -2.76 12.27 0.27
CA SER A 39 -3.75 13.00 -0.52
C SER A 39 -5.01 13.25 0.28
N LEU A 40 -5.28 14.54 0.53
CA LEU A 40 -6.52 14.99 1.17
C LEU A 40 -7.74 14.65 0.32
N LEU A 41 -7.62 14.74 -1.00
CA LEU A 41 -8.71 14.45 -1.94
C LEU A 41 -9.16 13.00 -1.80
N TYR A 42 -8.24 12.04 -1.88
CA TYR A 42 -8.60 10.62 -1.76
C TYR A 42 -9.03 10.24 -0.35
N THR A 43 -8.51 10.92 0.68
CA THR A 43 -8.94 10.74 2.06
C THR A 43 -10.38 11.21 2.27
N ALA A 44 -10.71 12.42 1.81
CA ALA A 44 -12.07 12.95 1.87
C ALA A 44 -13.03 12.09 1.04
N ALA A 45 -12.61 11.68 -0.16
CA ALA A 45 -13.44 10.89 -1.05
C ALA A 45 -13.69 9.46 -0.53
N PHE A 46 -12.71 8.82 0.10
CA PHE A 46 -12.92 7.54 0.79
C PHE A 46 -13.81 7.70 2.03
N THR A 47 -13.68 8.81 2.76
CA THR A 47 -14.57 9.13 3.88
C THR A 47 -16.02 9.31 3.41
N CYS A 48 -16.24 10.07 2.33
CA CYS A 48 -17.55 10.24 1.70
C CYS A 48 -18.16 8.90 1.28
N LEU A 49 -17.35 8.02 0.68
CA LEU A 49 -17.77 6.66 0.32
C LEU A 49 -18.20 5.86 1.56
N LEU A 50 -17.41 5.87 2.64
CA LEU A 50 -17.74 5.16 3.88
C LEU A 50 -19.02 5.71 4.53
N LEU A 51 -19.24 7.02 4.51
CA LEU A 51 -20.46 7.64 5.03
C LEU A 51 -21.69 7.25 4.20
N LEU A 52 -21.56 7.26 2.88
CA LEU A 52 -22.62 6.84 1.96
C LEU A 52 -22.95 5.35 2.14
N LEU A 53 -21.92 4.49 2.17
CA LEU A 53 -22.07 3.06 2.40
C LEU A 53 -22.69 2.78 3.76
N TRP A 54 -22.31 3.51 4.82
CA TRP A 54 -22.92 3.33 6.13
C TRP A 54 -24.44 3.54 6.09
N ARG A 55 -24.88 4.56 5.35
CA ARG A 55 -26.29 4.96 5.25
C ARG A 55 -27.11 3.93 4.46
N TYR A 56 -26.62 3.50 3.29
CA TYR A 56 -27.39 2.65 2.38
C TYR A 56 -27.08 1.15 2.50
N LEU A 57 -25.82 0.79 2.80
CA LEU A 57 -25.34 -0.60 2.85
C LEU A 57 -24.40 -0.81 4.06
N PRO A 58 -24.90 -0.72 5.31
CA PRO A 58 -24.06 -0.75 6.51
C PRO A 58 -23.25 -2.06 6.66
N ARG A 59 -23.75 -3.18 6.15
CA ARG A 59 -22.99 -4.45 6.14
C ARG A 59 -21.78 -4.38 5.21
N GLY A 60 -21.98 -3.82 4.01
CA GLY A 60 -20.90 -3.62 3.03
C GLY A 60 -19.86 -2.62 3.53
N GLN A 61 -20.31 -1.54 4.17
CA GLN A 61 -19.42 -0.59 4.83
C GLN A 61 -18.54 -1.26 5.88
N LYS A 62 -19.12 -2.09 6.76
CA LYS A 62 -18.37 -2.81 7.79
C LYS A 62 -17.39 -3.81 7.20
N ALA A 63 -17.80 -4.56 6.18
CA ALA A 63 -16.91 -5.50 5.50
C ALA A 63 -15.72 -4.78 4.86
N LEU A 64 -15.99 -3.73 4.06
CA LEU A 64 -14.95 -2.93 3.41
C LEU A 64 -14.00 -2.31 4.44
N LEU A 65 -14.54 -1.66 5.47
CA LEU A 65 -13.74 -1.02 6.50
C LEU A 65 -12.90 -2.03 7.29
N GLY A 66 -13.46 -3.20 7.61
CA GLY A 66 -12.77 -4.26 8.33
C GLY A 66 -11.60 -4.80 7.51
N ILE A 67 -11.82 -5.11 6.23
CA ILE A 67 -10.75 -5.58 5.32
C ILE A 67 -9.68 -4.51 5.18
N CYS A 68 -10.05 -3.26 4.85
CA CYS A 68 -9.08 -2.19 4.66
C CYS A 68 -8.28 -1.88 5.95
N SER A 69 -8.92 -1.91 7.11
CA SER A 69 -8.23 -1.65 8.39
C SER A 69 -7.28 -2.80 8.76
N LEU A 70 -7.67 -4.04 8.49
CA LEU A 70 -6.83 -5.22 8.72
C LEU A 70 -5.61 -5.21 7.80
N THR A 71 -5.84 -5.01 6.49
CA THR A 71 -4.76 -4.90 5.51
C THR A 71 -3.83 -3.75 5.85
N ALA A 72 -4.36 -2.56 6.16
CA ALA A 72 -3.56 -1.41 6.57
C ALA A 72 -2.73 -1.70 7.83
N ALA A 73 -3.30 -2.37 8.83
CA ALA A 73 -2.59 -2.68 10.07
C ALA A 73 -1.39 -3.61 9.86
N PHE A 74 -1.55 -4.68 9.07
CA PHE A 74 -0.45 -5.60 8.76
C PHE A 74 0.55 -5.02 7.78
N TYR A 75 0.08 -4.24 6.81
CA TYR A 75 0.94 -3.69 5.77
C TYR A 75 1.68 -2.43 6.23
N PHE A 76 1.24 -1.74 7.29
CA PHE A 76 1.85 -0.47 7.71
C PHE A 76 3.39 -0.49 7.84
N PRO A 77 4.03 -1.48 8.51
CA PRO A 77 5.49 -1.54 8.59
C PRO A 77 6.16 -1.66 7.21
N PHE A 78 5.58 -2.49 6.34
CA PHE A 78 6.06 -2.67 4.96
C PHE A 78 5.83 -1.43 4.11
N GLY A 79 4.67 -0.80 4.20
CA GLY A 79 4.33 0.41 3.45
C GLY A 79 5.23 1.60 3.81
N GLN A 80 5.73 1.68 5.05
CA GLN A 80 6.70 2.70 5.45
C GLN A 80 8.11 2.40 4.92
N ALA A 81 8.54 1.14 4.89
CA ALA A 81 9.87 0.76 4.45
C ALA A 81 10.01 0.68 2.92
N TYR A 82 8.99 0.14 2.24
CA TYR A 82 9.04 -0.24 0.83
C TYR A 82 8.04 0.53 -0.06
N GLY A 83 7.12 1.31 0.53
CA GLY A 83 6.09 2.02 -0.21
C GLY A 83 4.96 1.11 -0.68
N ALA A 84 4.29 1.50 -1.76
CA ALA A 84 3.21 0.73 -2.37
C ALA A 84 3.71 -0.60 -2.98
N PRO A 85 2.85 -1.63 -3.06
CA PRO A 85 3.22 -2.93 -3.60
C PRO A 85 3.61 -2.80 -5.08
N ASN A 86 4.75 -3.38 -5.42
CA ASN A 86 5.36 -3.36 -6.74
C ASN A 86 6.01 -4.71 -7.06
N PHE A 87 6.45 -4.88 -8.31
CA PHE A 87 7.11 -6.09 -8.80
C PHE A 87 8.18 -6.62 -7.84
N ASN A 88 9.12 -5.77 -7.39
CA ASN A 88 10.23 -6.19 -6.53
C ASN A 88 9.75 -6.67 -5.16
N THR A 89 8.80 -5.95 -4.54
CA THR A 89 8.28 -6.33 -3.21
C THR A 89 7.50 -7.65 -3.25
N LEU A 90 6.79 -7.91 -4.35
CA LEU A 90 6.04 -9.16 -4.53
C LEU A 90 6.94 -10.31 -4.95
N LEU A 91 7.96 -10.04 -5.77
CA LEU A 91 9.00 -11.02 -6.11
C LEU A 91 9.73 -11.49 -4.86
N ALA A 92 10.14 -10.54 -4.01
CA ALA A 92 10.74 -10.83 -2.72
C ALA A 92 9.83 -11.73 -1.87
N LEU A 93 8.54 -11.37 -1.77
CA LEU A 93 7.54 -12.16 -1.03
C LEU A 93 7.44 -13.63 -1.52
N HIS A 94 7.53 -13.86 -2.83
CA HIS A 94 7.53 -15.22 -3.40
C HIS A 94 8.84 -15.98 -3.16
N SER A 95 9.97 -15.27 -3.06
CA SER A 95 11.29 -15.89 -2.79
C SER A 95 11.60 -16.09 -1.31
N THR A 96 10.84 -15.44 -0.40
CA THR A 96 11.12 -15.46 1.03
C THR A 96 10.76 -16.79 1.70
N ASN A 97 11.67 -17.27 2.55
CA ASN A 97 11.46 -18.45 3.40
C ASN A 97 11.08 -18.07 4.85
N MET A 98 10.82 -19.07 5.71
CA MET A 98 10.38 -18.83 7.09
C MET A 98 11.42 -18.08 7.93
N GLU A 99 12.71 -18.42 7.77
CA GLU A 99 13.80 -17.78 8.52
C GLU A 99 13.91 -16.30 8.14
N GLU A 100 14.00 -16.01 6.83
CA GLU A 100 14.01 -14.65 6.28
C GLU A 100 12.77 -13.85 6.71
N SER A 101 11.58 -14.47 6.71
CA SER A 101 10.34 -13.80 7.13
C SER A 101 10.38 -13.38 8.60
N SER A 102 11.00 -14.19 9.48
CA SER A 102 11.11 -13.89 10.90
C SER A 102 12.13 -12.77 11.16
N GLU A 103 13.24 -12.77 10.41
CA GLU A 103 14.25 -11.72 10.49
C GLU A 103 13.69 -10.37 10.03
N ILE A 104 12.95 -10.32 8.92
CA ILE A 104 12.33 -9.10 8.41
C ILE A 104 11.42 -8.45 9.46
N LEU A 105 10.67 -9.24 10.23
CA LEU A 105 9.82 -8.70 11.30
C LEU A 105 10.62 -8.06 12.43
N THR A 106 11.89 -8.40 12.62
CA THR A 106 12.75 -7.74 13.63
C THR A 106 13.40 -6.45 13.12
N ILE A 107 13.44 -6.24 11.80
CA ILE A 107 14.08 -5.06 11.18
C ILE A 107 13.20 -3.81 11.35
N PHE A 108 11.88 -3.97 11.33
CA PHE A 108 10.99 -2.81 11.40
C PHE A 108 11.01 -2.16 12.79
N PRO A 109 11.01 -0.82 12.87
CA PRO A 109 10.94 -0.12 14.15
C PRO A 109 9.68 -0.47 14.94
N TRP A 110 9.80 -0.60 16.27
CA TRP A 110 8.69 -0.95 17.17
C TRP A 110 7.46 -0.02 17.04
N TYR A 111 7.68 1.27 16.73
CA TYR A 111 6.60 2.25 16.58
C TYR A 111 5.70 1.97 15.35
N SER A 112 6.22 1.29 14.33
CA SER A 112 5.45 0.88 13.15
C SER A 112 4.40 -0.16 13.53
N TYR A 113 4.76 -1.10 14.40
CA TYR A 113 3.81 -2.08 14.93
C TYR A 113 2.76 -1.46 15.83
N LEU A 114 3.14 -0.49 16.67
CA LEU A 114 2.17 0.23 17.49
C LEU A 114 1.20 1.05 16.64
N THR A 115 1.67 1.64 15.55
CA THR A 115 0.79 2.37 14.63
C THR A 115 -0.12 1.40 13.89
N GLY A 116 0.37 0.25 13.43
CA GLY A 116 -0.49 -0.83 12.89
C GLY A 116 -1.59 -1.26 13.87
N LEU A 117 -1.23 -1.47 15.15
CA LEU A 117 -2.19 -1.79 16.21
C LEU A 117 -3.19 -0.64 16.46
N PHE A 118 -2.74 0.61 16.40
CA PHE A 118 -3.61 1.78 16.51
C PHE A 118 -4.63 1.85 15.35
N ILE A 119 -4.21 1.61 14.12
CA ILE A 119 -5.10 1.54 12.94
C ILE A 119 -6.14 0.42 13.11
N PHE A 120 -5.69 -0.74 13.58
CA PHE A 120 -6.55 -1.90 13.80
C PHE A 120 -7.61 -1.62 14.90
N THR A 121 -7.18 -1.08 16.03
CA THR A 121 -8.07 -0.76 17.16
C THR A 121 -9.09 0.31 16.80
N LEU A 122 -8.68 1.37 16.09
CA LEU A 122 -9.62 2.35 15.53
C LEU A 122 -10.62 1.71 14.56
N GLY A 123 -10.15 0.79 13.70
CA GLY A 123 -11.01 -0.01 12.83
C GLY A 123 -12.07 -0.79 13.62
N ILE A 124 -11.69 -1.48 14.70
CA ILE A 124 -12.64 -2.20 15.57
C ILE A 124 -13.66 -1.24 16.18
N ILE A 125 -13.23 -0.07 16.68
CA ILE A 125 -14.14 0.95 17.24
C ILE A 125 -15.13 1.41 16.16
N ALA A 126 -14.65 1.64 14.93
CA ALA A 126 -15.46 2.02 13.78
C ALA A 126 -16.55 0.98 13.45
N LEU A 127 -16.21 -0.32 13.54
CA LEU A 127 -17.11 -1.44 13.26
C LEU A 127 -18.21 -1.61 14.31
N ARG A 128 -17.96 -1.17 15.54
CA ARG A 128 -18.93 -1.22 16.66
C ARG A 128 -20.09 -0.24 16.52
N ARG A 129 -20.07 0.64 15.51
CA ARG A 129 -21.20 1.53 15.22
C ARG A 129 -22.50 0.73 15.08
N LYS A 130 -23.52 1.09 15.87
CA LYS A 130 -24.86 0.49 15.82
C LYS A 130 -25.63 1.08 14.65
N LYS A 131 -26.38 0.23 13.94
CA LYS A 131 -27.19 0.63 12.79
C LYS A 131 -28.31 1.57 13.26
N GLU A 132 -28.53 2.66 12.55
CA GLU A 132 -29.70 3.52 12.75
C GLU A 132 -30.96 2.76 12.29
N GLU A 133 -32.02 2.75 13.09
CA GLU A 133 -33.25 2.02 12.75
C GLU A 133 -34.09 2.72 11.67
N THR A 134 -33.86 4.01 11.45
CA THR A 134 -34.60 4.79 10.47
C THR A 134 -34.06 4.56 9.06
N ARG A 135 -34.97 4.29 8.11
CA ARG A 135 -34.61 4.21 6.69
C ARG A 135 -34.22 5.61 6.20
N PRO A 136 -32.99 5.79 5.68
CA PRO A 136 -32.55 7.10 5.23
C PRO A 136 -33.27 7.50 3.94
N ARG A 137 -33.73 8.76 3.89
CA ARG A 137 -34.16 9.41 2.64
C ARG A 137 -32.96 10.08 1.95
N TRP A 138 -32.87 9.94 0.63
CA TRP A 138 -31.79 10.57 -0.15
C TRP A 138 -31.82 12.09 0.02
N ASN A 139 -30.69 12.65 0.43
CA ASN A 139 -30.53 14.09 0.69
C ASN A 139 -29.42 14.68 -0.19
N SER A 140 -29.38 16.02 -0.32
CA SER A 140 -28.36 16.72 -1.11
C SER A 140 -26.92 16.43 -0.66
N LEU A 141 -26.71 16.14 0.63
CA LEU A 141 -25.41 15.72 1.17
C LEU A 141 -24.95 14.36 0.65
N ASP A 142 -25.89 13.43 0.39
CA ASP A 142 -25.55 12.14 -0.21
C ASP A 142 -25.13 12.32 -1.66
N SER A 143 -25.85 13.17 -2.41
CA SER A 143 -25.46 13.55 -3.77
C SER A 143 -24.07 14.18 -3.81
N LEU A 144 -23.74 15.04 -2.83
CA LEU A 144 -22.42 15.63 -2.72
C LEU A 144 -21.35 14.59 -2.40
N CYS A 145 -21.60 13.69 -1.44
CA CYS A 145 -20.66 12.61 -1.10
C CYS A 145 -20.41 11.68 -2.29
N LEU A 146 -21.48 11.35 -3.03
CA LEU A 146 -21.38 10.56 -4.25
C LEU A 146 -20.58 11.30 -5.33
N LEU A 147 -20.88 12.58 -5.56
CA LEU A 147 -20.18 13.41 -6.55
C LEU A 147 -18.69 13.52 -6.24
N VAL A 148 -18.32 13.81 -4.99
CA VAL A 148 -16.91 13.85 -4.56
C VAL A 148 -16.23 12.50 -4.79
N SER A 149 -16.91 11.40 -4.45
CA SER A 149 -16.33 10.07 -4.60
C SER A 149 -16.12 9.68 -6.06
N VAL A 150 -17.11 9.94 -6.91
CA VAL A 150 -17.06 9.66 -8.35
C VAL A 150 -16.06 10.58 -9.03
N ALA A 151 -16.06 11.88 -8.74
CA ALA A 151 -15.12 12.83 -9.32
C ALA A 151 -13.67 12.43 -8.98
N ALA A 152 -13.39 12.11 -7.71
CA ALA A 152 -12.07 11.67 -7.27
C ALA A 152 -11.60 10.41 -8.01
N PHE A 153 -12.51 9.50 -8.35
CA PHE A 153 -12.16 8.27 -9.07
C PHE A 153 -11.58 8.54 -10.46
N PHE A 154 -12.09 9.57 -11.14
CA PHE A 154 -11.65 9.94 -12.49
C PHE A 154 -10.50 10.95 -12.52
N VAL A 155 -10.07 11.52 -11.39
CA VAL A 155 -8.96 12.49 -11.35
C VAL A 155 -7.69 11.92 -12.01
N ALA A 156 -7.23 10.76 -11.57
CA ALA A 156 -6.00 10.16 -12.11
C ALA A 156 -6.13 9.72 -13.60
N PRO A 157 -7.21 9.04 -14.03
CA PRO A 157 -7.42 8.75 -15.45
C PRO A 157 -7.45 9.99 -16.35
N VAL A 158 -8.07 11.08 -15.89
CA VAL A 158 -8.14 12.35 -16.63
C VAL A 158 -6.77 13.05 -16.64
N GLN A 159 -6.04 13.03 -15.53
CA GLN A 159 -4.67 13.56 -15.48
C GLN A 159 -3.73 12.81 -16.44
N ASN A 160 -3.85 11.48 -16.49
CA ASN A 160 -3.09 10.66 -17.44
C ASN A 160 -3.38 11.08 -18.88
N LEU A 161 -4.65 11.28 -19.24
CA LEU A 161 -5.02 11.77 -20.57
C LEU A 161 -4.49 13.18 -20.85
N ALA A 162 -4.59 14.08 -19.88
CA ALA A 162 -4.16 15.47 -20.02
C ALA A 162 -2.64 15.62 -20.19
N TRP A 163 -1.84 14.71 -19.63
CA TRP A 163 -0.38 14.74 -19.69
C TRP A 163 0.21 13.80 -20.74
N GLY A 164 -0.58 13.45 -21.77
CA GLY A 164 -0.12 12.69 -22.93
C GLY A 164 -0.13 11.16 -22.76
N GLY A 165 -0.70 10.65 -21.68
CA GLY A 165 -0.94 9.23 -21.44
C GLY A 165 -2.29 8.75 -22.00
N VAL A 166 -2.56 7.45 -21.81
CA VAL A 166 -3.82 6.82 -22.25
C VAL A 166 -4.84 6.86 -21.12
N PHE A 167 -6.07 7.25 -21.44
CA PHE A 167 -7.18 7.13 -20.49
C PHE A 167 -7.47 5.66 -20.21
N LYS A 168 -7.18 5.20 -18.99
CA LYS A 168 -7.59 3.88 -18.51
C LYS A 168 -8.30 4.02 -17.18
N ILE A 169 -9.50 3.46 -17.10
CA ILE A 169 -10.33 3.46 -15.88
C ILE A 169 -9.62 2.74 -14.73
N ILE A 170 -8.79 1.75 -15.06
CA ILE A 170 -7.99 1.01 -14.08
C ILE A 170 -6.93 1.88 -13.39
N ASP A 171 -6.60 3.07 -13.91
CA ASP A 171 -5.64 3.98 -13.28
C ASP A 171 -6.29 4.93 -12.27
N ALA A 172 -7.48 4.58 -11.75
CA ALA A 172 -8.13 5.30 -10.68
C ALA A 172 -7.20 5.45 -9.46
N GLY A 173 -7.06 6.69 -8.98
CA GLY A 173 -6.06 7.03 -7.97
C GLY A 173 -6.46 6.73 -6.52
N TYR A 174 -7.62 6.11 -6.30
CA TYR A 174 -8.08 5.71 -4.97
C TYR A 174 -7.10 4.71 -4.34
N PRO A 175 -6.44 5.02 -3.20
CA PRO A 175 -5.39 4.18 -2.63
C PRO A 175 -5.82 2.73 -2.38
N VAL A 176 -7.03 2.50 -1.87
CA VAL A 176 -7.57 1.14 -1.64
C VAL A 176 -7.74 0.38 -2.95
N PHE A 177 -8.26 1.03 -3.99
CA PHE A 177 -8.44 0.40 -5.31
C PHE A 177 -7.08 0.15 -5.98
N ARG A 178 -6.22 1.16 -5.94
CA ARG A 178 -4.87 1.12 -6.49
C ARG A 178 -4.03 0.02 -5.82
N PHE A 179 -4.16 -0.15 -4.50
CA PHE A 179 -3.48 -1.25 -3.78
C PHE A 179 -3.90 -2.61 -4.34
N ALA A 180 -5.20 -2.86 -4.47
CA ALA A 180 -5.69 -4.12 -5.03
C ALA A 180 -5.21 -4.32 -6.48
N LYS A 181 -5.26 -3.27 -7.31
CA LYS A 181 -4.74 -3.29 -8.68
C LYS A 181 -3.25 -3.63 -8.69
N ASP A 182 -2.45 -2.89 -7.93
CA ASP A 182 -1.00 -3.00 -7.92
C ASP A 182 -0.60 -4.40 -7.42
N VAL A 183 -1.26 -4.95 -6.38
CA VAL A 183 -1.04 -6.34 -5.95
C VAL A 183 -1.35 -7.32 -7.08
N ILE A 184 -2.51 -7.21 -7.74
CA ILE A 184 -2.92 -8.17 -8.77
C ILE A 184 -2.01 -8.10 -10.01
N VAL A 185 -1.80 -6.89 -10.55
CA VAL A 185 -1.03 -6.68 -11.78
C VAL A 185 0.42 -7.08 -11.58
N ASN A 186 1.08 -6.55 -10.53
CA ASN A 186 2.49 -6.87 -10.29
C ASN A 186 2.67 -8.35 -9.91
N ASN A 187 1.72 -8.97 -9.20
CA ASN A 187 1.82 -10.40 -8.90
C ASN A 187 1.71 -11.27 -10.16
N ASN A 188 0.86 -10.89 -11.11
CA ASN A 188 0.77 -11.59 -12.39
C ASN A 188 2.08 -11.47 -13.19
N GLU A 189 2.70 -10.27 -13.19
CA GLU A 189 4.02 -10.07 -13.81
C GLU A 189 5.10 -10.93 -13.14
N VAL A 190 5.09 -11.05 -11.81
CA VAL A 190 6.02 -11.93 -11.08
C VAL A 190 5.83 -13.39 -11.46
N ILE A 191 4.58 -13.87 -11.53
CA ILE A 191 4.26 -15.25 -11.91
C ILE A 191 4.70 -15.53 -13.35
N GLU A 192 4.43 -14.61 -14.28
CA GLU A 192 4.88 -14.72 -15.67
C GLU A 192 6.41 -14.80 -15.76
N GLU A 193 7.11 -13.98 -14.99
CA GLU A 193 8.57 -13.98 -14.96
C GLU A 193 9.13 -15.29 -14.38
N GLN A 194 8.55 -15.81 -13.31
CA GLN A 194 8.94 -17.11 -12.74
C GLN A 194 8.70 -18.24 -13.73
N HIS A 195 7.57 -18.24 -14.45
CA HIS A 195 7.31 -19.21 -15.50
C HIS A 195 8.33 -19.11 -16.63
N ARG A 196 8.64 -17.89 -17.10
CA ARG A 196 9.67 -17.64 -18.10
C ARG A 196 11.03 -18.17 -17.66
N MET A 197 11.44 -17.88 -16.42
CA MET A 197 12.70 -18.38 -15.86
C MET A 197 12.74 -19.90 -15.74
N SER A 198 11.63 -20.53 -15.33
CA SER A 198 11.53 -21.99 -15.27
C SER A 198 11.67 -22.63 -16.66
N GLN A 199 11.07 -22.03 -17.69
CA GLN A 199 11.19 -22.50 -19.07
C GLN A 199 12.63 -22.36 -19.58
N LEU A 200 13.27 -21.22 -19.31
CA LEU A 200 14.67 -20.99 -19.67
C LEU A 200 15.61 -21.97 -18.97
N SER A 201 15.35 -22.31 -17.70
CA SER A 201 16.15 -23.30 -16.96
C SER A 201 16.04 -24.72 -17.52
N GLY A 202 14.95 -25.04 -18.22
CA GLY A 202 14.75 -26.33 -18.89
C GLY A 202 15.43 -26.42 -20.26
N ILE A 203 15.89 -25.30 -20.82
CA ILE A 203 16.62 -25.30 -22.10
C ILE A 203 18.04 -25.79 -21.81
N LYS A 204 18.40 -26.92 -22.42
CA LYS A 204 19.76 -27.43 -22.34
C LYS A 204 20.72 -26.41 -22.95
N ASP A 205 21.79 -26.13 -22.24
CA ASP A 205 22.88 -25.29 -22.69
C ASP A 205 23.29 -25.63 -24.13
N SER A 206 23.27 -24.62 -25.01
CA SER A 206 23.69 -24.77 -26.41
C SER A 206 25.21 -24.75 -26.58
N TRP A 207 25.94 -24.41 -25.54
CA TRP A 207 27.40 -24.36 -25.55
C TRP A 207 27.97 -25.74 -25.22
N THR A 208 28.80 -26.26 -26.11
CA THR A 208 29.60 -27.46 -25.89
C THR A 208 31.05 -27.06 -25.70
N VAL A 209 31.64 -27.50 -24.59
CA VAL A 209 33.06 -27.25 -24.31
C VAL A 209 33.88 -28.14 -25.24
N THR A 210 34.45 -27.55 -26.29
CA THR A 210 35.19 -28.30 -27.33
C THR A 210 36.60 -28.66 -26.91
N ALA A 211 37.25 -27.85 -26.07
CA ALA A 211 38.55 -28.15 -25.47
C ALA A 211 38.73 -27.35 -24.18
N VAL A 212 39.39 -27.97 -23.19
CA VAL A 212 39.83 -27.31 -21.97
C VAL A 212 41.33 -27.52 -21.78
N LYS A 213 42.06 -26.46 -21.44
CA LYS A 213 43.44 -26.53 -20.97
C LYS A 213 43.55 -25.79 -19.63
N PRO A 214 43.03 -26.37 -18.54
CA PRO A 214 42.95 -25.68 -17.26
C PRO A 214 44.36 -25.44 -16.72
N ARG A 215 44.63 -24.20 -16.30
CA ARG A 215 45.87 -23.83 -15.56
C ARG A 215 45.72 -24.10 -14.07
N TYR A 216 44.49 -24.01 -13.56
CA TYR A 216 44.14 -24.18 -12.16
C TYR A 216 43.07 -25.25 -12.01
N HIS A 217 43.01 -25.87 -10.84
CA HIS A 217 42.04 -26.91 -10.54
C HIS A 217 40.66 -26.34 -10.19
N ILE A 218 40.62 -25.13 -9.64
CA ILE A 218 39.40 -24.47 -9.17
C ILE A 218 39.33 -23.08 -9.79
N TYR A 219 38.21 -22.81 -10.45
CA TYR A 219 37.84 -21.48 -10.91
C TYR A 219 36.62 -21.03 -10.12
N VAL A 220 36.77 -19.96 -9.35
CA VAL A 220 35.67 -19.33 -8.62
C VAL A 220 35.25 -18.08 -9.38
N VAL A 221 34.01 -18.04 -9.85
CA VAL A 221 33.40 -16.84 -10.43
C VAL A 221 32.50 -16.22 -9.37
N VAL A 222 32.82 -15.00 -8.96
CA VAL A 222 31.98 -14.23 -8.02
C VAL A 222 31.20 -13.21 -8.85
N ILE A 223 29.90 -13.41 -8.95
CA ILE A 223 28.97 -12.45 -9.58
C ILE A 223 28.34 -11.65 -8.46
N GLY A 224 28.73 -10.38 -8.34
CA GLY A 224 28.15 -9.47 -7.35
C GLY A 224 26.78 -8.95 -7.79
N GLU A 225 25.95 -8.58 -6.82
CA GLU A 225 24.68 -7.90 -7.05
C GLU A 225 24.81 -6.42 -6.70
N SER A 226 24.49 -5.52 -7.65
CA SER A 226 24.34 -4.07 -7.45
C SER A 226 25.51 -3.34 -6.74
N ALA A 227 26.67 -3.96 -6.61
CA ALA A 227 27.84 -3.39 -5.95
C ALA A 227 28.47 -2.31 -6.83
N ARG A 228 28.32 -1.05 -6.43
CA ARG A 228 28.91 0.08 -7.14
C ARG A 228 30.33 0.38 -6.67
N ARG A 229 31.21 0.73 -7.61
CA ARG A 229 32.62 1.04 -7.33
C ARG A 229 32.77 2.24 -6.38
N ASP A 230 31.99 3.29 -6.57
CA ASP A 230 32.05 4.53 -5.78
C ASP A 230 31.48 4.39 -4.36
N ALA A 231 30.68 3.35 -4.12
CA ALA A 231 30.13 3.05 -2.79
C ALA A 231 31.02 2.11 -1.95
N MET A 232 32.08 1.55 -2.53
CA MET A 232 32.97 0.59 -1.86
C MET A 232 34.23 1.27 -1.33
N GLY A 233 34.50 1.16 -0.04
CA GLY A 233 35.69 1.76 0.60
C GLY A 233 37.02 1.34 -0.05
N ALA A 234 37.14 0.08 -0.47
CA ALA A 234 38.33 -0.48 -1.14
C ALA A 234 38.62 0.14 -2.51
N PHE A 235 37.70 0.94 -3.04
CA PHE A 235 37.89 1.69 -4.28
C PHE A 235 37.87 3.22 -4.05
N GLY A 236 38.02 3.66 -2.81
CA GLY A 236 38.01 5.08 -2.43
C GLY A 236 36.63 5.65 -2.10
N GLY A 237 35.62 4.79 -1.88
CA GLY A 237 34.30 5.21 -1.42
C GLY A 237 34.35 5.79 0.00
N HIS A 238 33.38 6.64 0.33
CA HIS A 238 33.36 7.37 1.61
C HIS A 238 33.17 6.48 2.86
N TRP A 239 32.64 5.27 2.71
CA TRP A 239 32.32 4.38 3.82
C TRP A 239 33.33 3.24 3.94
N ASP A 240 33.70 2.92 5.17
CA ASP A 240 34.59 1.80 5.48
C ASP A 240 33.82 0.46 5.53
N ASN A 241 33.34 0.01 4.37
CA ASN A 241 32.45 -1.15 4.23
C ASN A 241 33.10 -2.35 3.51
N THR A 242 34.41 -2.31 3.27
CA THR A 242 35.17 -3.42 2.66
C THR A 242 36.48 -3.70 3.42
N PRO A 243 36.40 -3.98 4.74
CA PRO A 243 37.59 -4.14 5.59
C PRO A 243 38.48 -5.30 5.13
N PHE A 244 37.88 -6.38 4.63
CA PHE A 244 38.59 -7.57 4.15
C PHE A 244 39.48 -7.34 2.93
N ARG A 245 39.31 -6.25 2.18
CA ARG A 245 40.14 -5.97 1.00
C ARG A 245 41.22 -4.92 1.25
N GLN A 246 41.19 -4.23 2.40
CA GLN A 246 42.26 -3.30 2.77
C GLN A 246 43.47 -4.02 3.40
N SER A 247 43.28 -5.27 3.82
CA SER A 247 44.29 -6.11 4.47
C SER A 247 45.03 -7.08 3.53
N TYR A 248 44.75 -7.04 2.21
CA TYR A 248 45.44 -7.83 1.18
C TYR A 248 46.17 -6.94 0.17
#